data_AF-T0H2C6-F1
#
_entry.id   AF-T0H2C6-F1
#
_cell.length_a   1.000
_cell.length_b   1.000
_cell.length_c   1.000
_cell.angle_alpha   90.00
_cell.angle_beta   90.00
_cell.angle_gamma   90.00
#
_symmetry.space_group_name_H-M   'P 1'
#
loop_
_entity.id
_entity.type
_entity.pdbx_description
1 polymer ?
#
loop_
_entity_poly.entity_id
_entity_poly.type
_entity_poly.pdbx_seq_one_letter_code
_entity_poly.pdbx_strand_id
1 'polypeptide(L)'
;MLELNELEIKILNLIPLDERDVRKLGRILHDVTLMTGMTEDEIIEFIPFGLEDEIRILKIEYNFGDFKKALVSKLTKRDYSSPGLSAPIPEAVRQSL
;
A
#
# COMPACT_ATOMS: atom_id res chain seq x y z
N MET A 1 -21.11 22.03 8.01
CA MET A 1 -20.39 20.81 7.56
C MET A 1 -19.62 21.19 6.33
N LEU A 2 -18.31 20.89 6.28
CA LEU A 2 -17.56 20.94 5.02
C LEU A 2 -17.96 19.70 4.22
N GLU A 3 -18.33 19.86 2.96
CA GLU A 3 -18.68 18.74 2.08
C GLU A 3 -17.49 17.80 1.89
N LEU A 4 -17.76 16.49 1.76
CA LEU A 4 -16.74 15.51 1.42
C LEU A 4 -16.35 15.65 -0.05
N ASN A 5 -15.06 15.54 -0.35
CA ASN A 5 -14.60 15.57 -1.73
C ASN A 5 -14.86 14.23 -2.45
N GLU A 6 -14.71 14.17 -3.77
CA GLU A 6 -15.00 12.96 -4.56
C GLU A 6 -14.24 11.72 -4.05
N LEU A 7 -12.96 11.87 -3.70
CA LEU A 7 -12.14 10.82 -3.12
C LEU A 7 -12.73 10.28 -1.81
N GLU A 8 -13.16 11.19 -0.95
CA GLU A 8 -13.70 10.88 0.37
C GLU A 8 -15.04 10.15 0.26
N ILE A 9 -15.86 10.52 -0.72
CA ILE A 9 -17.10 9.82 -1.05
C ILE A 9 -16.80 8.39 -1.52
N LYS A 10 -15.80 8.20 -2.39
CA LYS A 10 -15.37 6.87 -2.84
C LYS A 10 -14.89 6.01 -1.67
N ILE A 11 -14.10 6.58 -0.77
CA ILE A 11 -13.63 5.89 0.45
C ILE A 11 -14.82 5.48 1.32
N LEU A 12 -15.77 6.39 1.57
CA LEU A 12 -16.93 6.13 2.42
C LEU A 12 -17.82 5.00 1.86
N ASN A 13 -17.94 4.93 0.53
CA ASN A 13 -18.68 3.86 -0.16
C ASN A 13 -17.99 2.49 -0.04
N LEU A 14 -16.66 2.45 0.08
CA LEU A 14 -15.90 1.20 0.24
C LEU A 14 -15.81 0.75 1.69
N ILE A 15 -15.57 1.69 2.59
CA ILE A 15 -15.34 1.43 4.01
C ILE A 15 -16.26 2.35 4.80
N PRO A 16 -17.29 1.81 5.48
CA PRO A 16 -18.14 2.61 6.34
C PRO A 16 -17.30 3.12 7.51
N LEU A 17 -17.06 4.43 7.52
CA LEU A 17 -16.25 5.18 8.47
C LEU A 17 -16.96 6.50 8.78
N ASP A 18 -16.63 7.12 9.92
CA ASP A 18 -17.08 8.47 10.22
C ASP A 18 -16.37 9.51 9.32
N GLU A 19 -17.00 10.66 9.07
CA GLU A 19 -16.45 11.70 8.17
C GLU A 19 -15.01 12.12 8.53
N ARG A 20 -14.68 12.15 9.83
CA ARG A 20 -13.34 12.49 10.31
C ARG A 20 -12.29 11.48 9.84
N ASP A 21 -12.67 10.21 9.83
CA ASP A 21 -11.80 9.10 9.47
C ASP A 21 -11.67 8.95 7.97
N VAL A 22 -12.76 9.22 7.25
CA VAL A 22 -12.72 9.32 5.79
C VAL A 22 -11.71 10.39 5.37
N ARG A 23 -11.74 11.59 5.97
CA ARG A 23 -10.75 12.65 5.68
C ARG A 23 -9.32 12.23 6.05
N LYS A 24 -9.17 11.50 7.15
CA LYS A 24 -7.86 10.99 7.58
C LYS A 24 -7.31 9.96 6.61
N LEU A 25 -8.17 9.05 6.16
CA LEU A 25 -7.83 8.04 5.17
C LEU A 25 -7.55 8.69 3.80
N GLY A 26 -8.31 9.70 3.39
CA GLY A 26 -8.03 10.49 2.19
C GLY A 26 -6.62 11.07 2.18
N ARG A 27 -6.18 11.70 3.30
CA ARG A 27 -4.79 12.16 3.45
C ARG A 27 -3.76 11.02 3.37
N ILE A 28 -4.08 9.86 3.93
CA ILE A 28 -3.19 8.70 3.87
C ILE A 28 -3.06 8.18 2.43
N LEU A 29 -4.18 8.07 1.70
CA LEU A 29 -4.14 7.63 0.31
C LEU A 29 -3.32 8.62 -0.52
N HIS A 30 -3.53 9.92 -0.33
CA HIS A 30 -2.72 10.95 -0.96
C HIS A 30 -1.22 10.78 -0.67
N ASP A 31 -0.83 10.59 0.60
CA ASP A 31 0.57 10.31 0.94
C ASP A 31 1.12 9.05 0.26
N VAL A 32 0.30 8.00 0.16
CA VAL A 32 0.71 6.74 -0.45
C VAL A 32 0.93 6.91 -1.96
N THR A 33 0.15 7.75 -2.65
CA THR A 33 0.37 8.04 -4.08
C THR A 33 1.78 8.55 -4.35
N LEU A 34 2.28 9.42 -3.46
CA LEU A 34 3.63 9.99 -3.55
C LEU A 34 4.73 8.94 -3.32
N MET A 35 4.43 7.88 -2.56
CA MET A 35 5.37 6.82 -2.23
C MET A 35 5.40 5.69 -3.27
N THR A 36 4.24 5.36 -3.84
CA THR A 36 4.08 4.22 -4.75
C THR A 36 4.12 4.62 -6.22
N GLY A 37 3.85 5.89 -6.53
CA GLY A 37 3.66 6.39 -7.89
C GLY A 37 2.31 6.00 -8.50
N MET A 38 1.40 5.41 -7.71
CA MET A 38 0.04 5.08 -8.14
C MET A 38 -0.90 6.25 -7.88
N THR A 39 -1.95 6.33 -8.67
CA THR A 39 -3.04 7.30 -8.49
C THR A 39 -3.96 6.90 -7.33
N GLU A 40 -4.72 7.85 -6.81
CA GLU A 40 -5.64 7.60 -5.70
C GLU A 40 -6.74 6.60 -6.08
N ASP A 41 -7.22 6.65 -7.33
CA ASP A 41 -8.19 5.72 -7.88
C ASP A 41 -7.65 4.28 -7.94
N GLU A 42 -6.43 4.08 -8.44
CA GLU A 42 -5.80 2.74 -8.47
C GLU A 42 -5.65 2.15 -7.06
N ILE A 43 -5.29 2.99 -6.08
CA ILE A 43 -5.18 2.56 -4.69
C ILE A 43 -6.55 2.19 -4.13
N ILE A 44 -7.59 2.99 -4.42
CA ILE A 44 -8.97 2.73 -4.01
C ILE A 44 -9.50 1.41 -4.59
N GLU A 45 -9.22 1.14 -5.86
CA GLU A 45 -9.58 -0.12 -6.52
C GLU A 45 -8.83 -1.32 -5.92
N PHE A 46 -7.63 -1.13 -5.40
CA PHE A 46 -6.85 -2.18 -4.74
C PHE A 46 -7.39 -2.56 -3.35
N ILE A 47 -7.88 -1.60 -2.56
CA ILE A 47 -8.35 -1.79 -1.18
C ILE A 47 -9.28 -3.01 -0.99
N PRO A 48 -10.36 -3.21 -1.77
CA PRO A 48 -11.30 -4.30 -1.55
C PRO A 48 -10.71 -5.71 -1.77
N PHE A 49 -9.61 -5.84 -2.52
CA PHE A 49 -9.00 -7.15 -2.82
C PHE A 49 -7.65 -7.35 -2.12
N GLY A 50 -6.94 -6.26 -1.85
CA GLY A 50 -5.58 -6.29 -1.35
C GLY A 50 -5.46 -6.09 0.15
N LEU A 51 -6.49 -5.54 0.82
CA LEU A 51 -6.39 -5.06 2.20
C LEU A 51 -7.57 -5.46 3.10
N GLU A 52 -8.30 -6.52 2.78
CA GLU A 52 -9.49 -6.94 3.55
C GLU A 52 -9.19 -7.15 5.05
N ASP A 53 -8.11 -7.87 5.37
CA ASP A 53 -7.71 -8.09 6.76
C ASP A 53 -7.22 -6.80 7.43
N GLU A 54 -6.47 -5.96 6.72
CA GLU A 54 -6.01 -4.67 7.23
C GLU A 54 -7.15 -3.70 7.50
N ILE A 55 -8.21 -3.70 6.68
CA ILE A 55 -9.43 -2.93 6.93
C ILE A 55 -10.14 -3.45 8.18
N ARG A 56 -10.20 -4.78 8.36
CA ARG A 56 -10.79 -5.38 9.56
C ARG A 56 -10.00 -4.97 10.81
N ILE A 57 -8.67 -5.03 10.76
CA ILE A 57 -7.78 -4.59 11.85
C ILE A 57 -7.95 -3.10 12.11
N LEU A 58 -8.00 -2.26 11.06
CA LEU A 58 -8.20 -0.82 11.18
C LEU A 58 -9.51 -0.50 11.92
N LYS A 59 -10.60 -1.24 11.67
CA LYS A 59 -11.88 -1.04 12.37
C LYS A 59 -11.85 -1.43 13.85
N ILE A 60 -10.94 -2.34 14.25
CA ILE A 60 -10.83 -2.82 15.64
C ILE A 60 -9.83 -1.97 16.42
N GLU A 61 -8.63 -1.80 15.88
CA GLU A 61 -7.51 -1.15 16.57
C GLU A 61 -7.48 0.36 16.34
N TYR A 62 -8.18 0.84 15.30
CA TYR A 62 -8.26 2.25 14.94
C TYR A 62 -6.90 2.91 14.70
N ASN A 63 -5.93 2.09 14.28
CA ASN A 63 -4.55 2.49 14.05
C ASN A 63 -4.26 2.70 12.56
N PHE A 64 -4.50 3.93 12.12
CA PHE A 64 -4.27 4.36 10.74
C PHE A 64 -2.78 4.37 10.34
N GLY A 65 -1.86 4.46 11.30
CA GLY A 65 -0.43 4.43 11.03
C GLY A 65 0.02 3.06 10.56
N ASP A 66 -0.47 2.01 11.22
CA ASP A 66 -0.16 0.63 10.83
C ASP A 66 -0.90 0.23 9.55
N PHE A 67 -2.14 0.70 9.35
CA PHE A 67 -2.82 0.58 8.06
C PHE A 67 -2.00 1.19 6.92
N LYS A 68 -1.47 2.42 7.08
CA LYS A 68 -0.62 3.08 6.07
C LYS A 68 0.61 2.24 5.75
N LYS A 69 1.31 1.71 6.76
CA LYS A 69 2.49 0.85 6.56
C LYS A 69 2.13 -0.41 5.77
N ALA A 70 1.03 -1.07 6.12
CA ALA A 70 0.59 -2.28 5.45
C ALA A 70 0.17 -2.01 3.99
N LEU A 71 -0.58 -0.94 3.75
CA LEU A 71 -0.94 -0.46 2.41
C LEU A 71 0.30 -0.20 1.56
N VAL A 72 1.25 0.60 2.04
CA VAL A 72 2.51 0.87 1.32
C VAL A 72 3.26 -0.44 1.07
N SER A 73 3.40 -1.31 2.08
CA SER A 73 4.11 -2.57 1.93
C SER A 73 3.48 -3.45 0.85
N LYS A 74 2.15 -3.56 0.79
CA LYS A 74 1.46 -4.38 -0.22
C LYS A 74 1.57 -3.80 -1.64
N LEU A 75 1.52 -2.47 -1.78
CA LEU A 75 1.66 -1.82 -3.08
C LEU A 75 3.11 -1.77 -3.59
N THR A 76 4.09 -1.77 -2.67
CA THR A 76 5.52 -1.68 -3.00
C THR A 76 6.26 -3.02 -2.95
N LYS A 77 5.60 -4.11 -2.53
CA LYS A 77 6.08 -5.49 -2.69
C LYS A 77 6.16 -5.83 -4.18
N ARG A 78 7.16 -5.26 -4.84
CA ARG A 78 7.71 -5.79 -6.07
C ARG A 78 8.38 -7.09 -5.65
N ASP A 79 7.95 -8.19 -6.24
CA ASP A 79 8.66 -9.46 -6.23
C ASP A 79 9.97 -9.30 -7.05
N TYR A 80 10.85 -8.40 -6.61
CA TYR A 80 12.26 -8.50 -6.96
C TYR A 80 12.79 -9.63 -6.09
N SER A 81 12.51 -10.86 -6.51
CA SER A 81 13.57 -11.85 -6.50
C SER A 81 14.75 -11.15 -7.18
N SER A 82 15.72 -10.68 -6.40
CA SER A 82 16.96 -10.15 -6.95
C SER A 82 17.39 -11.19 -7.98
N PRO A 83 17.61 -10.83 -9.26
CA PRO A 83 18.08 -11.81 -10.24
C PRO A 83 19.31 -12.43 -9.60
N GLY A 84 19.17 -13.69 -9.15
CA GLY A 84 20.21 -14.35 -8.39
C GLY A 84 21.45 -14.22 -9.24
N LEU A 85 22.51 -13.61 -8.68
CA LEU A 85 23.79 -13.47 -9.38
C LEU A 85 24.06 -14.82 -10.05
N SER A 86 24.00 -14.85 -11.39
CA SER A 86 24.22 -16.08 -12.15
C SER A 86 25.48 -16.72 -11.61
N ALA A 87 25.40 -18.01 -11.28
CA ALA A 87 26.51 -18.74 -10.68
C ALA A 87 27.84 -18.38 -11.38
N PRO A 88 28.93 -18.17 -10.62
CA PRO A 88 30.19 -17.71 -11.20
C PRO A 88 30.60 -18.64 -12.35
N ILE A 89 30.92 -18.01 -13.49
CA ILE A 89 31.34 -18.72 -14.70
C ILE A 89 32.56 -19.57 -14.32
N PRO A 90 32.63 -20.87 -14.69
CA PRO A 90 33.64 -21.81 -14.22
C PRO A 90 35.11 -21.35 -14.39
N GLU A 91 35.37 -20.40 -15.30
CA GLU A 91 36.69 -19.81 -15.53
C GLU A 91 37.24 -18.94 -14.40
N ALA A 92 36.40 -18.52 -13.44
CA ALA A 92 36.84 -17.73 -12.28
C ALA A 92 37.50 -18.57 -11.18
N VAL A 93 37.42 -19.91 -11.24
CA VAL A 93 38.17 -20.81 -10.35
C VAL A 93 39.58 -20.99 -10.91
N ARG A 94 40.35 -19.90 -10.96
CA ARG A 94 41.80 -20.02 -11.17
C ARG A 94 42.38 -20.77 -9.98
N GLN A 95 42.79 -22.01 -10.22
CA GLN A 95 43.62 -22.80 -9.33
C GLN A 95 44.79 -21.93 -8.88
N SER A 96 44.82 -21.60 -7.58
CA SER A 96 46.01 -21.05 -6.95
C SER A 96 47.01 -22.21 -6.89
N LEU A 97 48.06 -22.14 -7.71
CA LEU A 97 49.26 -22.98 -7.60
C LEU A 97 50.02 -22.63 -6.32
#